data_AF-A0A350RE93-F1
#
_entry.id   AF-A0A350RE93-F1
#
_cell.length_a   1.000
_cell.length_b   1.000
_cell.length_c   1.000
_cell.angle_alpha   90.00
_cell.angle_beta   90.00
_cell.angle_gamma   90.00
#
_symmetry.space_group_name_H-M   'P 1'
#
loop_
_entity.id
_entity.type
_entity.pdbx_description
1 polymer ?
#
loop_
_entity_poly.entity_id
_entity_poly.type
_entity_poly.pdbx_seq_one_letter_code
_entity_poly.pdbx_strand_id
1 'polypeptide(L)'
;TPRAEIEGEMGDTHVGLQARLMSQALRKLTANLNKTKTIVIFINQLREKIGVMFGSPETTPGGRALKFYSSVRIDIRRIEAIKSDGEITGGRTRVKVVKNKVAPPFRQAEFDIMYGKGISREGSLVDVGVEQGIVKKSGAWYTYEGEQLGQGRENAKQFLTDNPEVMVEIDGRIRSQLGIGEVEDETGASVADSDVEEVLDAADG
;
A
#
# COMPACT_ATOMS: atom_id res chain seq x y z
N THR A 1 -8.25 -20.51 10.67
CA THR A 1 -7.85 -21.18 11.92
C THR A 1 -7.58 -22.65 11.63
N PRO A 2 -6.64 -23.31 12.34
CA PRO A 2 -6.36 -24.73 12.16
C PRO A 2 -7.62 -25.58 12.31
N ARG A 3 -7.77 -26.62 11.48
CA ARG A 3 -8.95 -27.50 11.49
C ARG A 3 -9.17 -28.17 12.85
N ALA A 4 -8.09 -28.62 13.48
CA ALA A 4 -8.13 -29.21 14.82
C ALA A 4 -8.56 -28.22 15.93
N GLU A 5 -8.44 -26.91 15.72
CA GLU A 5 -8.94 -25.90 16.66
C GLU A 5 -10.44 -25.64 16.47
N ILE A 6 -10.98 -25.88 15.28
CA ILE A 6 -12.40 -25.73 14.97
C ILE A 6 -13.20 -26.97 15.42
N GLU A 7 -12.59 -28.16 15.32
CA GLU A 7 -13.22 -29.45 15.65
C GLU A 7 -13.06 -29.84 17.14
N GLY A 8 -12.20 -29.15 17.90
CA GLY A 8 -11.97 -29.40 19.33
C GLY A 8 -12.98 -28.69 20.26
N GLU A 9 -12.97 -29.06 21.54
CA GLU A 9 -13.82 -28.41 22.54
C GLU A 9 -13.24 -27.06 22.98
N MET A 10 -14.11 -26.11 23.37
CA MET A 10 -13.67 -24.84 23.94
C MET A 10 -12.95 -25.07 25.27
N GLY A 11 -11.62 -24.92 25.27
CA GLY A 11 -10.77 -25.19 26.43
C GLY A 11 -9.59 -26.11 26.12
N ASP A 12 -9.61 -26.81 24.98
CA ASP A 12 -8.51 -27.67 24.57
C ASP A 12 -7.23 -26.88 24.28
N THR A 13 -6.13 -27.31 24.90
CA THR A 13 -4.84 -26.62 24.84
C THR A 13 -4.07 -26.95 23.57
N HIS A 14 -4.32 -26.19 22.50
CA HIS A 14 -3.57 -26.28 21.25
C HIS A 14 -2.42 -25.27 21.18
N VAL A 15 -1.37 -25.49 21.99
CA VAL A 15 -0.26 -24.53 22.09
C VAL A 15 0.53 -24.47 20.77
N GLY A 16 0.49 -23.30 20.12
CA GLY A 16 1.36 -22.99 18.98
C GLY A 16 1.00 -23.69 17.66
N LEU A 17 -0.15 -24.35 17.57
CA LEU A 17 -0.59 -25.06 16.36
C LEU A 17 -0.67 -24.11 15.16
N GLN A 18 -1.28 -22.93 15.34
CA GLN A 18 -1.39 -21.91 14.31
C GLN A 18 -0.02 -21.40 13.85
N ALA A 19 0.94 -21.23 14.76
CA ALA A 19 2.29 -20.77 14.42
C ALA A 19 3.08 -21.80 13.59
N ARG A 20 2.89 -23.10 13.90
CA ARG A 20 3.49 -24.21 13.14
C ARG A 20 2.89 -24.30 11.74
N LEU A 21 1.55 -24.23 11.64
CA LEU A 21 0.83 -24.25 10.37
C LEU A 21 1.29 -23.09 9.47
N MET A 22 1.37 -21.87 10.01
CA MET A 22 1.82 -20.69 9.25
C MET A 22 3.26 -20.84 8.75
N SER A 23 4.15 -21.40 9.57
CA SER A 23 5.54 -21.64 9.19
C SER A 23 5.66 -22.62 8.02
N GLN A 24 4.85 -23.68 8.03
CA GLN A 24 4.81 -24.67 6.94
C GLN A 24 4.16 -24.10 5.68
N ALA A 25 3.03 -23.40 5.83
CA ALA A 25 2.29 -22.80 4.72
C ALA A 25 3.14 -21.77 3.99
N LEU A 26 3.75 -20.81 4.71
CA LEU A 26 4.57 -19.75 4.10
C LEU A 26 5.80 -20.31 3.37
N ARG A 27 6.42 -21.38 3.89
CA ARG A 27 7.54 -22.04 3.20
C ARG A 27 7.14 -22.57 1.82
N LYS A 28 5.96 -23.20 1.71
CA LYS A 28 5.43 -23.72 0.44
C LYS A 28 4.94 -22.60 -0.48
N LEU A 29 4.23 -21.61 0.09
CA LEU A 29 3.66 -20.50 -0.68
C LEU A 29 4.74 -19.62 -1.31
N THR A 30 5.81 -19.29 -0.59
CA THR A 30 6.84 -18.34 -1.08
C THR A 30 7.46 -18.79 -2.41
N ALA A 31 7.75 -20.09 -2.56
CA ALA A 31 8.32 -20.63 -3.80
C ALA A 31 7.34 -20.55 -4.97
N ASN A 32 6.06 -20.82 -4.73
CA ASN A 32 5.02 -20.77 -5.76
C ASN A 32 4.70 -19.33 -6.17
N LEU A 33 4.57 -18.42 -5.21
CA LEU A 33 4.25 -17.01 -5.45
C LEU A 33 5.29 -16.31 -6.32
N ASN A 34 6.57 -16.64 -6.13
CA ASN A 34 7.64 -16.09 -6.96
C ASN A 34 7.54 -16.56 -8.42
N LYS A 35 7.14 -17.82 -8.65
CA LYS A 35 6.97 -18.38 -10.00
C LYS A 35 5.75 -17.80 -10.72
N THR A 36 4.65 -17.62 -9.99
CA THR A 36 3.38 -17.14 -10.57
C THR A 36 3.25 -15.61 -10.60
N LYS A 37 4.29 -14.87 -10.17
CA LYS A 37 4.28 -13.40 -10.05
C LYS A 37 3.06 -12.87 -9.30
N THR A 38 2.58 -13.60 -8.30
CA THR A 38 1.36 -13.27 -7.55
C THR A 38 1.69 -12.59 -6.24
N ILE A 39 1.00 -11.48 -5.94
CA ILE A 39 1.12 -10.76 -4.67
C ILE A 39 0.12 -11.32 -3.67
N VAL A 40 0.58 -11.67 -2.47
CA VAL A 40 -0.28 -12.08 -1.35
C VAL A 40 -0.18 -11.06 -0.24
N ILE A 41 -1.34 -10.54 0.17
CA ILE A 41 -1.48 -9.56 1.24
C ILE A 41 -2.08 -10.26 2.46
N PHE A 42 -1.35 -10.22 3.57
CA PHE A 42 -1.84 -10.71 4.86
C PHE A 42 -2.26 -9.53 5.73
N ILE A 43 -3.51 -9.53 6.20
CA ILE A 43 -4.02 -8.56 7.16
C ILE A 43 -3.94 -9.19 8.55
N ASN A 44 -3.20 -8.55 9.45
CA ASN A 44 -3.03 -9.00 10.83
C ASN A 44 -3.53 -7.93 11.80
N GLN A 45 -4.17 -8.38 12.87
CA GLN A 45 -4.52 -7.53 14.01
C GLN A 45 -3.37 -7.48 15.01
N LEU A 46 -3.31 -6.41 15.78
CA LEU A 46 -2.44 -6.33 16.95
C LEU A 46 -3.10 -7.04 18.15
N ARG A 47 -2.25 -7.65 18.97
CA ARG A 47 -2.59 -8.24 20.27
C ARG A 47 -1.53 -7.79 21.26
N GLU A 48 -1.90 -7.69 22.52
CA GLU A 48 -0.94 -7.42 23.59
C GLU A 48 -0.43 -8.73 24.16
N LYS A 49 0.89 -8.84 24.33
CA LYS A 49 1.50 -9.98 25.01
C LYS A 49 1.53 -9.68 26.51
N ILE A 50 0.74 -10.43 27.27
CA ILE A 50 0.75 -10.38 28.74
C ILE A 50 2.14 -10.78 29.26
N GLY A 51 2.67 -10.02 30.22
CA GLY A 51 3.93 -10.34 30.92
C GLY A 51 5.21 -9.75 30.32
N VAL A 52 5.12 -8.79 29.40
CA VAL A 52 6.28 -8.05 28.91
C VAL A 52 6.57 -6.85 29.83
N MET A 53 7.66 -6.90 30.59
CA MET A 53 8.09 -5.82 31.50
C MET A 53 8.96 -4.74 30.81
N PHE A 54 9.50 -5.01 29.61
CA PHE A 54 10.35 -4.09 28.86
C PHE A 54 10.14 -4.21 27.35
N GLY A 55 10.09 -3.07 26.66
CA GLY A 55 9.85 -2.98 25.20
C GLY A 55 8.36 -2.85 24.82
N SER A 56 8.08 -2.90 23.51
CA SER A 56 6.69 -2.81 23.02
C SER A 56 5.92 -4.11 23.29
N PRO A 57 4.76 -4.06 23.97
CA PRO A 57 3.93 -5.24 24.24
C PRO A 57 3.15 -5.71 23.00
N GLU A 58 3.21 -4.98 21.90
CA GLU A 58 2.45 -5.27 20.68
C GLU A 58 3.02 -6.49 19.95
N THR A 59 2.16 -7.48 19.73
CA THR A 59 2.47 -8.68 18.97
C THR A 59 1.41 -8.97 17.91
N THR A 60 1.78 -9.75 16.91
CA THR A 60 0.89 -10.19 15.82
C THR A 60 0.59 -11.69 15.99
N PRO A 61 -0.66 -12.13 15.73
CA PRO A 61 -1.02 -13.55 15.77
C PRO A 61 -0.31 -14.35 14.66
N GLY A 62 -0.30 -15.68 14.79
CA GLY A 62 0.31 -16.57 13.79
C GLY A 62 1.82 -16.80 13.93
N GLY A 63 2.41 -16.40 15.07
CA GLY A 63 3.82 -16.63 15.38
C GLY A 63 4.78 -15.68 14.65
N ARG A 64 6.04 -16.12 14.47
CA ARG A 64 7.10 -15.28 13.90
C ARG A 64 7.30 -15.45 12.39
N ALA A 65 6.78 -16.51 11.79
CA ALA A 65 7.06 -16.86 10.39
C ALA A 65 6.71 -15.74 9.41
N LEU A 66 5.51 -15.15 9.56
CA LEU A 66 5.06 -14.06 8.69
C LEU A 66 6.03 -12.87 8.72
N LYS A 67 6.60 -12.54 9.89
CA LYS A 67 7.58 -11.45 10.03
C LYS A 67 8.84 -11.68 9.21
N PHE A 68 9.26 -12.93 8.99
CA PHE A 68 10.46 -13.29 8.24
C PHE A 68 10.21 -13.41 6.73
N TYR A 69 9.11 -14.08 6.35
CA TYR A 69 8.75 -14.32 4.96
C TYR A 69 8.20 -13.08 4.25
N SER A 70 7.58 -12.14 4.96
CA SER A 70 7.09 -10.88 4.34
C SER A 70 8.22 -10.06 3.73
N SER A 71 8.08 -9.66 2.46
CA SER A 71 8.98 -8.72 1.79
C SER A 71 8.78 -7.29 2.29
N VAL A 72 7.52 -6.88 2.47
CA VAL A 72 7.15 -5.57 3.01
C VAL A 72 6.24 -5.77 4.22
N ARG A 73 6.43 -4.99 5.28
CA ARG A 73 5.51 -4.91 6.42
C ARG A 73 5.13 -3.47 6.67
N ILE A 74 3.83 -3.27 6.79
CA ILE A 74 3.19 -1.98 6.89
C ILE A 74 2.44 -1.96 8.22
N ASP A 75 2.75 -0.99 9.07
CA ASP A 75 1.98 -0.65 10.27
C ASP A 75 1.07 0.53 9.94
N ILE A 76 -0.23 0.32 10.08
CA ILE A 76 -1.27 1.30 9.76
C ILE A 76 -1.95 1.73 11.06
N ARG A 77 -1.92 3.04 11.33
CA ARG A 77 -2.55 3.63 12.53
C ARG A 77 -3.37 4.84 12.14
N ARG A 78 -4.59 4.91 12.66
CA ARG A 78 -5.40 6.13 12.60
C ARG A 78 -4.86 7.12 13.63
N ILE A 79 -4.61 8.36 13.20
CA ILE A 79 -4.11 9.44 14.07
C ILE A 79 -5.25 10.35 14.51
N GLU A 80 -6.05 10.80 13.54
CA GLU A 80 -7.02 11.88 13.76
C GLU A 80 -8.36 11.53 13.10
N ALA A 81 -9.44 12.06 13.67
CA ALA A 81 -10.76 12.00 13.06
C ALA A 81 -11.01 13.30 12.29
N ILE A 82 -11.32 13.17 10.99
CA ILE A 82 -11.67 14.31 10.15
C ILE A 82 -13.14 14.59 10.38
N LYS A 83 -13.45 15.84 10.72
CA LYS A 83 -14.82 16.33 10.94
C LYS A 83 -15.17 17.36 9.89
N SER A 84 -16.35 17.23 9.28
CA SER A 84 -16.99 18.28 8.47
C SER A 84 -18.32 18.60 9.11
N ASP A 85 -18.60 19.87 9.35
CA ASP A 85 -19.91 20.36 9.82
C ASP A 85 -20.42 19.67 11.11
N GLY A 86 -19.50 19.22 11.95
CA GLY A 86 -19.79 18.52 13.21
C GLY A 86 -19.83 16.99 13.12
N GLU A 87 -19.92 16.41 11.91
CA GLU A 87 -19.94 14.97 11.67
C GLU A 87 -18.56 14.41 11.33
N ILE A 88 -18.28 13.17 11.75
CA ILE A 88 -17.00 12.50 11.43
C ILE A 88 -17.09 11.92 10.02
N THR A 89 -16.53 12.62 9.05
CA THR A 89 -16.54 12.24 7.64
C THR A 89 -15.37 11.34 7.24
N GLY A 90 -14.33 11.24 8.08
CA GLY A 90 -13.20 10.36 7.81
C GLY A 90 -12.16 10.26 8.93
N GLY A 91 -10.99 9.76 8.58
CA GLY A 91 -9.85 9.65 9.49
C GLY A 91 -8.51 9.81 8.78
N ARG A 92 -7.64 10.63 9.37
CA ARG A 92 -6.24 10.74 8.95
C ARG A 92 -5.48 9.53 9.44
N THR A 93 -4.84 8.83 8.52
CA THR A 93 -4.16 7.56 8.76
C THR A 93 -2.68 7.71 8.43
N ARG A 94 -1.81 7.27 9.34
CA ARG A 94 -0.37 7.17 9.11
C ARG A 94 0.00 5.72 8.92
N VAL A 95 0.80 5.51 7.90
CA VAL A 95 1.30 4.23 7.47
C VAL A 95 2.81 4.25 7.57
N LYS A 96 3.38 3.36 8.38
CA LYS A 96 4.83 3.22 8.55
C LYS A 96 5.30 1.90 7.95
N VAL A 97 6.33 1.96 7.10
CA VAL A 97 6.95 0.76 6.55
C VAL A 97 7.97 0.21 7.55
N VAL A 98 7.54 -0.74 8.38
CA VAL A 98 8.36 -1.32 9.46
C VAL A 98 9.41 -2.31 8.93
N LYS A 99 9.15 -2.92 7.77
CA LYS A 99 10.10 -3.79 7.08
C LYS A 99 9.98 -3.56 5.59
N ASN A 100 11.11 -3.43 4.91
CA ASN A 100 11.17 -3.34 3.46
C ASN A 100 12.40 -4.13 2.97
N LYS A 101 12.22 -5.05 2.02
CA LYS A 101 13.31 -5.80 1.38
C LYS A 101 13.67 -5.30 -0.02
N VAL A 102 12.89 -4.36 -0.58
CA VAL A 102 13.06 -3.88 -1.96
C VAL A 102 13.56 -2.45 -2.05
N ALA A 103 13.36 -1.66 -0.98
CA ALA A 103 13.76 -0.26 -0.90
C ALA A 103 14.07 0.11 0.58
N PRO A 104 14.57 1.33 0.86
CA PRO A 104 14.87 1.75 2.22
C PRO A 104 13.65 1.62 3.17
N PRO A 105 13.80 0.96 4.34
CA PRO A 105 12.72 0.83 5.33
C PRO A 105 12.50 2.12 6.13
N PHE A 106 11.48 2.10 7.00
CA PHE A 106 11.14 3.15 7.98
C PHE A 106 10.62 4.47 7.43
N ARG A 107 10.32 4.54 6.14
CA ARG A 107 9.53 5.64 5.58
C ARG A 107 8.09 5.59 6.11
N GLN A 108 7.49 6.77 6.20
CA GLN A 108 6.11 6.96 6.63
C GLN A 108 5.34 7.71 5.55
N ALA A 109 4.05 7.40 5.42
CA ALA A 109 3.11 8.09 4.56
C ALA A 109 1.88 8.46 5.38
N GLU A 110 1.32 9.63 5.12
CA GLU A 110 0.07 10.08 5.72
C GLU A 110 -0.94 10.35 4.63
N PHE A 111 -2.16 9.88 4.85
CA PHE A 111 -3.26 10.12 3.93
C PHE A 111 -4.60 10.08 4.66
N ASP A 112 -5.60 10.68 4.04
CA ASP A 112 -6.95 10.73 4.56
C ASP A 112 -7.74 9.53 4.01
N ILE A 113 -8.46 8.84 4.91
CA ILE A 113 -9.45 7.83 4.54
C ILE A 113 -10.83 8.41 4.82
N MET A 114 -11.58 8.68 3.76
CA MET A 114 -12.95 9.20 3.82
C MET A 114 -13.93 8.02 3.85
N TYR A 115 -14.93 8.07 4.72
CA TYR A 115 -15.93 7.00 4.80
C TYR A 115 -16.78 6.98 3.51
N GLY A 116 -17.03 5.79 2.97
CA GLY A 116 -17.78 5.61 1.73
C GLY A 116 -17.01 5.90 0.43
N LYS A 117 -15.94 6.69 0.47
CA LYS A 117 -15.10 7.00 -0.71
C LYS A 117 -13.73 6.30 -0.71
N GLY A 118 -13.21 5.92 0.46
CA GLY A 118 -11.91 5.28 0.59
C GLY A 118 -10.75 6.28 0.71
N ILE A 119 -9.59 5.95 0.17
CA ILE A 119 -8.38 6.80 0.25
C ILE A 119 -8.57 8.00 -0.67
N SER A 120 -8.47 9.23 -0.13
CA SER A 120 -8.52 10.44 -0.95
C SER A 120 -7.17 10.66 -1.63
N ARG A 121 -7.13 10.41 -2.94
CA ARG A 121 -5.91 10.59 -3.76
C ARG A 121 -5.58 12.06 -3.94
N GLU A 122 -6.62 12.87 -4.10
CA GLU A 122 -6.57 14.32 -4.33
C GLU A 122 -5.98 15.01 -3.11
N GLY A 123 -6.42 14.61 -1.91
CA GLY A 123 -5.87 15.13 -0.65
C GLY A 123 -4.40 14.82 -0.47
N SER A 124 -4.00 13.57 -0.74
CA SER A 124 -2.59 13.18 -0.70
C SER A 124 -1.76 13.91 -1.76
N LEU A 125 -2.30 14.13 -2.96
CA LEU A 125 -1.61 14.82 -4.03
C LEU A 125 -1.32 16.29 -3.67
N VAL A 126 -2.28 17.00 -3.07
CA VAL A 126 -2.07 18.37 -2.61
C VAL A 126 -0.98 18.43 -1.53
N ASP A 127 -1.02 17.51 -0.56
CA ASP A 127 -0.05 17.51 0.54
C ASP A 127 1.37 17.23 0.02
N VAL A 128 1.53 16.22 -0.84
CA VAL A 128 2.83 15.88 -1.45
C VAL A 128 3.28 16.99 -2.40
N GLY A 129 2.36 17.58 -3.18
CA GLY A 129 2.67 18.69 -4.09
C GLY A 129 3.19 19.92 -3.35
N VAL A 130 2.67 20.21 -2.15
CA VAL A 130 3.21 21.27 -1.29
C VAL A 130 4.56 20.89 -0.70
N GLU A 131 4.73 19.64 -0.26
CA GLU A 131 6.02 19.16 0.28
C GLU A 131 7.14 19.21 -0.77
N GLN A 132 6.84 18.86 -2.03
CA GLN A 132 7.80 18.90 -3.14
C GLN A 132 7.98 20.32 -3.75
N GLY A 133 7.20 21.30 -3.30
CA GLY A 133 7.28 22.69 -3.77
C GLY A 133 6.66 22.95 -5.15
N ILE A 134 5.93 21.98 -5.70
CA ILE A 134 5.23 22.08 -6.98
C ILE A 134 3.96 22.92 -6.81
N VAL A 135 3.23 22.69 -5.72
CA VAL A 135 2.08 23.50 -5.32
C VAL A 135 2.55 24.53 -4.30
N LYS A 136 2.36 25.81 -4.60
CA LYS A 136 2.73 26.91 -3.70
C LYS A 136 1.59 27.21 -2.75
N LYS A 137 1.91 27.27 -1.45
CA LYS A 137 0.97 27.67 -0.40
C LYS A 137 1.27 29.10 0.05
N SER A 138 0.35 30.03 -0.25
CA SER A 138 0.42 31.42 0.18
C SER A 138 -0.66 31.69 1.24
N GLY A 139 -0.29 31.48 2.50
CA GLY A 139 -1.24 31.55 3.62
C GLY A 139 -2.27 30.43 3.55
N ALA A 140 -3.53 30.78 3.29
CA ALA A 140 -4.62 29.82 3.08
C ALA A 140 -4.81 29.44 1.61
N TRP A 141 -4.15 30.10 0.67
CA TRP A 141 -4.33 29.87 -0.77
C TRP A 141 -3.34 28.83 -1.30
N TYR A 142 -3.84 27.96 -2.18
CA TYR A 142 -3.05 26.98 -2.93
C TYR A 142 -3.00 27.41 -4.39
N THR A 143 -1.79 27.51 -4.94
CA THR A 143 -1.54 27.95 -6.32
C THR A 143 -0.65 26.94 -7.02
N TYR A 144 -1.00 26.60 -8.25
CA TYR A 144 -0.20 25.76 -9.15
C TYR A 144 0.06 26.53 -10.44
N GLU A 145 1.32 26.75 -10.80
CA GLU A 145 1.74 27.46 -12.04
C GLU A 145 1.09 28.83 -12.32
N GLY A 146 0.56 29.50 -11.29
CA GLY A 146 -0.15 30.78 -11.42
C GLY A 146 -1.68 30.63 -11.39
N GLU A 147 -2.21 29.41 -11.54
CA GLU A 147 -3.61 29.10 -11.35
C GLU A 147 -3.93 28.86 -9.86
N GLN A 148 -5.05 29.42 -9.39
CA GLN A 148 -5.49 29.24 -8.01
C GLN A 148 -6.32 27.95 -7.90
N LEU A 149 -5.78 26.95 -7.20
CA LEU A 149 -6.47 25.70 -6.88
C LEU A 149 -7.61 25.93 -5.87
N GLY A 150 -7.47 26.94 -5.01
CA GLY A 150 -8.52 27.35 -4.08
C GLY A 150 -8.01 27.80 -2.71
N GLN A 151 -8.93 28.31 -1.90
CA GLN A 151 -8.68 28.69 -0.51
C GLN A 151 -8.91 27.49 0.42
N GLY A 152 -7.85 27.03 1.07
CA GLY A 152 -7.89 25.91 2.00
C GLY A 152 -7.77 24.56 1.29
N ARG A 153 -7.46 23.54 2.09
CA ARG A 153 -7.18 22.18 1.60
C ARG A 153 -8.41 21.54 0.95
N GLU A 154 -9.59 21.74 1.50
CA GLU A 154 -10.82 21.08 1.00
C GLU A 154 -11.25 21.63 -0.37
N ASN A 155 -11.17 22.95 -0.58
CA ASN A 155 -11.46 23.54 -1.89
C ASN A 155 -10.42 23.13 -2.93
N ALA A 156 -9.14 23.03 -2.56
CA ALA A 156 -8.11 22.52 -3.47
C ALA A 156 -8.34 21.05 -3.86
N LYS A 157 -8.83 20.20 -2.95
CA LYS A 157 -9.25 18.83 -3.27
C LYS A 157 -10.41 18.81 -4.24
N GLN A 158 -11.43 19.66 -4.02
CA GLN A 158 -12.59 19.74 -4.89
C GLN A 158 -12.18 20.18 -6.30
N PHE A 159 -11.33 21.20 -6.41
CA PHE A 159 -10.80 21.65 -7.70
C PHE A 159 -10.08 20.54 -8.48
N LEU A 160 -9.24 19.73 -7.82
CA LEU A 160 -8.57 18.59 -8.47
C LEU A 160 -9.53 17.46 -8.83
N THR A 161 -10.63 17.31 -8.08
CA THR A 161 -11.69 16.36 -8.40
C THR A 161 -12.44 16.77 -9.67
N ASP A 162 -12.68 18.08 -9.81
CA ASP A 162 -13.40 18.66 -10.96
C ASP A 162 -12.49 18.78 -12.21
N ASN A 163 -11.17 18.86 -12.02
CA ASN A 163 -10.17 19.01 -13.09
C ASN A 163 -9.15 17.85 -13.08
N PRO A 164 -9.53 16.66 -13.62
CA PRO A 164 -8.66 15.49 -13.61
C PRO A 164 -7.40 15.65 -14.46
N GLU A 165 -7.41 16.53 -15.47
CA GLU A 165 -6.25 16.82 -16.33
C GLU A 165 -5.09 17.41 -15.51
N VAL A 166 -5.39 18.44 -14.71
CA VAL A 166 -4.43 19.09 -13.80
C VAL A 166 -3.95 18.10 -12.73
N MET A 167 -4.83 17.20 -12.25
CA MET A 167 -4.45 16.16 -11.29
C MET A 167 -3.40 15.20 -11.87
N VAL A 168 -3.58 14.74 -13.11
CA VAL A 168 -2.64 13.83 -13.77
C VAL A 168 -1.30 14.53 -14.04
N GLU A 169 -1.35 15.80 -14.44
CA GLU A 169 -0.14 16.60 -14.65
C GLU A 169 0.68 16.75 -13.36
N ILE A 170 0.03 17.12 -12.26
CA ILE A 170 0.68 17.25 -10.96
C ILE A 170 1.25 15.90 -10.49
N ASP A 171 0.50 14.80 -10.62
CA ASP A 171 0.98 13.46 -10.26
C ASP A 171 2.19 13.04 -11.10
N GLY A 172 2.18 13.31 -12.41
CA GLY A 172 3.31 13.07 -13.30
C GLY A 172 4.56 13.84 -12.87
N ARG A 173 4.44 15.14 -12.62
CA ARG A 173 5.59 15.96 -12.18
C ARG A 173 6.14 15.54 -10.81
N ILE A 174 5.26 15.22 -9.85
CA ILE A 174 5.68 14.69 -8.54
C ILE A 174 6.48 13.40 -8.72
N ARG A 175 5.98 12.49 -9.55
CA ARG A 175 6.61 11.19 -9.82
C ARG A 175 7.97 11.34 -10.49
N SER A 176 8.09 12.19 -11.49
CA SER A 176 9.38 12.49 -12.15
C SER A 176 10.38 13.10 -11.16
N GLN A 177 9.97 14.05 -10.32
CA GLN A 177 10.85 14.66 -9.32
C GLN A 177 11.31 13.66 -8.25
N LEU A 178 10.46 12.69 -7.91
CA LEU A 178 10.78 11.62 -6.96
C LEU A 178 11.53 10.43 -7.59
N GLY A 179 11.75 10.45 -8.91
CA GLY A 179 12.36 9.34 -9.65
C GLY A 179 11.53 8.06 -9.64
N ILE A 180 10.21 8.18 -9.49
CA ILE A 180 9.27 7.05 -9.43
C ILE A 180 8.51 7.00 -10.76
N GLY A 181 8.84 6.05 -11.62
CA GLY A 181 8.14 5.90 -12.90
C GLY A 181 8.79 6.62 -14.06
N GLU A 182 10.12 6.79 -14.05
CA GLU A 182 10.85 6.66 -15.32
C GLU A 182 10.61 5.23 -15.81
N VAL A 183 9.52 5.09 -16.56
CA VAL A 183 9.46 4.07 -17.60
C VAL A 183 10.54 4.55 -18.56
N GLU A 184 11.67 3.86 -18.58
CA GLU A 184 12.48 3.84 -19.79
C GLU A 184 11.50 3.46 -20.90
N ASP A 185 11.09 4.44 -21.70
CA ASP A 185 10.59 4.18 -23.04
C ASP A 185 11.77 3.52 -23.78
N GLU A 186 11.91 2.20 -23.58
CA GLU A 186 12.72 1.32 -24.41
C GLU A 186 12.13 1.36 -25.81
N THR A 187 12.50 2.42 -26.51
CA THR A 187 12.36 2.52 -27.95
C THR A 187 13.29 1.48 -28.56
N GLY A 188 12.72 0.38 -29.04
CA GLY A 188 13.32 -0.44 -30.09
C GLY A 188 14.08 -1.69 -29.64
N ALA A 189 13.34 -2.79 -29.47
CA ALA A 189 13.85 -4.11 -29.80
C ALA A 189 12.81 -4.83 -30.65
N SER A 190 12.94 -4.66 -31.97
CA SER A 190 12.40 -5.58 -32.95
C SER A 190 12.93 -6.99 -32.66
N VAL A 191 12.06 -7.86 -32.18
CA VAL A 191 12.21 -9.30 -32.43
C VAL A 191 11.09 -9.69 -33.37
N ALA A 192 11.53 -9.92 -34.60
CA ALA A 192 10.73 -10.35 -35.72
C ALA A 192 9.94 -11.60 -35.35
N ASP A 193 8.65 -11.48 -35.59
CA ASP A 193 7.74 -12.58 -35.90
C ASP A 193 8.39 -13.49 -36.96
N SER A 194 8.85 -14.68 -36.56
CA SER A 194 9.33 -15.70 -37.52
C SER A 194 9.18 -17.16 -37.07
N ASP A 195 8.56 -17.46 -35.91
CA ASP A 195 8.46 -18.84 -35.41
C ASP A 195 7.01 -19.38 -35.28
N VAL A 196 6.08 -18.97 -36.16
CA VAL A 196 4.70 -19.51 -36.15
C VAL A 196 4.31 -20.25 -37.44
N GLU A 197 5.14 -20.27 -38.50
CA GLU A 197 4.79 -20.99 -39.75
C GLU A 197 5.26 -22.45 -39.83
N GLU A 198 6.17 -22.93 -38.97
CA GLU A 198 6.77 -24.27 -39.16
C GLU A 198 6.04 -25.45 -38.47
N VAL A 199 4.93 -25.20 -37.77
CA VAL A 199 4.20 -26.28 -37.04
C VAL A 199 2.93 -26.76 -37.76
N LEU A 200 2.53 -26.11 -38.86
CA LEU A 200 1.34 -26.50 -39.64
C LEU A 200 1.66 -27.40 -40.84
N ASP A 201 2.90 -27.44 -41.33
CA ASP A 201 3.30 -28.29 -42.47
C ASP A 201 3.79 -29.70 -42.06
N ALA A 202 3.88 -30.00 -40.77
CA ALA A 202 4.27 -31.33 -40.26
C ALA A 202 3.06 -32.27 -40.00
N ALA A 203 1.84 -31.86 -40.35
CA ALA A 203 0.62 -32.62 -40.10
C ALA A 203 -0.08 -33.17 -41.37
N ASP A 204 0.49 -32.97 -42.56
CA ASP A 204 -0.08 -33.45 -43.82
C ASP A 204 0.96 -34.07 -44.78
N GLY A 205 1.81 -34.95 -44.25
CA GLY A 205 2.77 -35.78 -45.01
C GLY A 205 2.81 -37.23 -44.51
#